data_AF-A0A2V8T265-F1
#
_entry.id   AF-A0A2V8T265-F1
#
_cell.length_a   1.000
_cell.length_b   1.000
_cell.length_c   1.000
_cell.angle_alpha   90.00
_cell.angle_beta   90.00
_cell.angle_gamma   90.00
#
_symmetry.space_group_name_H-M   'P 1'
#
loop_
_entity.id
_entity.type
_entity.pdbx_description
1 polymer ?
#
loop_
_entity_poly.entity_id
_entity_poly.type
_entity_poly.pdbx_seq_one_letter_code
_entity_poly.pdbx_strand_id
1 'polypeptide(L)'
;TTDSRLADNVADNLDKFDVNESESLVIGRDFGITTDIQTSPAGTLYVVSLSGGAVYEVFPKSQLFVANLDGSQETPPVATNARGTATLLLDKDETSALVSLRFRNLTAAETFAKIHGPAAAGQTASPEFDLPSTGNFSDFKITLTPQQVSDLKAGLFYVNVRSAAFPAGEIRGQFGAAAQPSVVQLDVADPSVSEGAGSKTVNVIRLGDTSAAASVDYATSDGTASERTDYTTARGTLRFAPGETQKSFDVLITDDNLVEPSEGFVVTLSNPTGSATLNSPSSIALAILDNDTVPSAANPIDDSQFFVRQHYHDFLNREPDAAGLQFWTNEIESCGANAACREVKRVNVSAAFFLSIEFQNTGSLVQRLYRESFARQPRYNEFIPDTQEIGRGVVVGQGNWQQQLDANKQSFADAWVARPSFKSAFDSLSNFDFVNRLYANAGLTPATAERDALVSALDNKTKTRSRVLLDVSDNTAFTQQEFNPAFVLVEYFGYLRRNPDDPPDNNRSGYDFWLAKLNQFGGDFIAAEMVKAFISSTEYRKRFGQ
;
A
#
# COMPACT_ATOMS: atom_id res chain seq x y z
N THR A 1 -30.26 -62.81 6.43
CA THR A 1 -30.00 -63.55 7.69
C THR A 1 -29.24 -62.59 8.59
N THR A 2 -29.76 -62.38 9.79
CA THR A 2 -29.46 -61.28 10.72
C THR A 2 -28.07 -61.35 11.34
N ASP A 3 -27.31 -60.26 11.33
CA ASP A 3 -26.19 -60.05 12.26
C ASP A 3 -26.64 -59.08 13.36
N SER A 4 -26.68 -59.59 14.59
CA SER A 4 -27.19 -58.98 15.81
C SER A 4 -26.19 -58.01 16.48
N ARG A 5 -25.14 -57.58 15.79
CA ARG A 5 -24.10 -56.67 16.34
C ARG A 5 -24.27 -55.19 16.00
N LEU A 6 -25.27 -54.82 15.20
CA LEU A 6 -25.53 -53.42 14.83
C LEU A 6 -26.69 -52.78 15.62
N ALA A 7 -27.09 -53.39 16.73
CA ALA A 7 -28.05 -52.82 17.66
C ALA A 7 -27.56 -53.04 19.09
N ASP A 8 -26.74 -52.13 19.59
CA ASP A 8 -26.79 -51.82 21.02
C ASP A 8 -26.41 -50.37 21.33
N ASN A 9 -27.20 -49.83 22.25
CA ASN A 9 -27.17 -48.51 22.82
C ASN A 9 -26.16 -48.47 23.97
N VAL A 10 -25.20 -47.54 23.89
CA VAL A 10 -24.60 -46.76 25.00
C VAL A 10 -24.12 -47.50 26.28
N ALA A 11 -22.83 -47.25 26.58
CA ALA A 11 -22.12 -47.28 27.87
C ALA A 11 -21.42 -48.59 28.29
N ASP A 12 -20.10 -48.68 28.11
CA ASP A 12 -19.15 -48.14 29.09
C ASP A 12 -17.85 -47.67 28.39
N ASN A 13 -17.26 -46.59 28.90
CA ASN A 13 -15.97 -46.04 28.50
C ASN A 13 -15.22 -45.71 29.80
N LEU A 14 -14.57 -46.71 30.40
CA LEU A 14 -13.56 -46.49 31.44
C LEU A 14 -12.17 -46.85 30.92
N ASP A 15 -11.72 -46.05 29.95
CA ASP A 15 -10.34 -45.53 29.87
C ASP A 15 -10.32 -44.38 28.86
N LYS A 16 -10.64 -43.17 29.32
CA LYS A 16 -10.31 -41.88 28.68
C LYS A 16 -10.72 -40.73 29.59
N PHE A 17 -9.72 -40.13 30.21
CA PHE A 17 -9.60 -38.74 30.63
C PHE A 17 -10.73 -38.17 31.51
N ASP A 18 -10.35 -37.96 32.77
CA ASP A 18 -11.03 -37.16 33.79
C ASP A 18 -11.09 -35.67 33.36
N VAL A 19 -12.29 -35.08 33.44
CA VAL A 19 -12.67 -33.82 32.77
C VAL A 19 -13.03 -32.75 33.81
N ASN A 20 -12.08 -32.38 34.68
CA ASN A 20 -12.28 -31.27 35.63
C ASN A 20 -11.16 -30.22 35.65
N GLU A 21 -10.25 -30.22 34.69
CA GLU A 21 -9.32 -29.10 34.49
C GLU A 21 -9.17 -28.79 32.99
N SER A 22 -9.26 -27.50 32.64
CA SER A 22 -9.15 -26.89 31.30
C SER A 22 -10.44 -26.77 30.46
N GLU A 23 -11.19 -25.70 30.74
CA GLU A 23 -11.96 -25.01 29.70
C GLU A 23 -11.00 -24.45 28.64
N SER A 24 -10.73 -25.25 27.62
CA SER A 24 -10.28 -24.82 26.30
C SER A 24 -11.12 -25.50 25.23
N LEU A 25 -12.40 -25.09 25.15
CA LEU A 25 -13.12 -24.93 23.89
C LEU A 25 -12.24 -23.99 23.02
N VAL A 26 -11.85 -24.25 21.78
CA VAL A 26 -12.52 -24.92 20.66
C VAL A 26 -11.46 -25.39 19.65
N ILE A 27 -11.35 -26.68 19.37
CA ILE A 27 -10.93 -27.20 18.06
C ILE A 27 -11.85 -28.38 17.74
N GLY A 28 -12.47 -28.35 16.56
CA GLY A 28 -13.01 -29.56 15.93
C GLY A 28 -14.54 -29.67 15.80
N ARG A 29 -15.22 -28.63 15.32
CA ARG A 29 -16.39 -28.82 14.45
C ARG A 29 -16.14 -28.08 13.14
N ASP A 30 -16.10 -28.83 12.04
CA ASP A 30 -15.91 -28.33 10.69
C ASP A 30 -17.19 -27.65 10.20
N PHE A 31 -17.11 -26.33 9.96
CA PHE A 31 -18.20 -25.51 9.41
C PHE A 31 -18.00 -25.18 7.91
N GLY A 32 -17.05 -25.83 7.22
CA GLY A 32 -16.83 -25.60 5.78
C GLY A 32 -16.21 -24.24 5.43
N ILE A 33 -15.55 -23.59 6.41
CA ILE A 33 -14.74 -22.38 6.21
C ILE A 33 -13.30 -22.76 6.53
N THR A 34 -12.41 -22.69 5.54
CA THR A 34 -10.96 -22.78 5.75
C THR A 34 -10.49 -21.54 6.51
N THR A 35 -9.93 -21.72 7.71
CA THR A 35 -9.48 -20.62 8.58
C THR A 35 -7.98 -20.67 8.80
N ASP A 36 -7.32 -19.51 8.69
CA ASP A 36 -5.93 -19.34 9.15
C ASP A 36 -5.92 -18.61 10.50
N ILE A 37 -5.01 -19.01 11.37
CA ILE A 37 -4.85 -18.46 12.72
C ILE A 37 -3.52 -17.71 12.75
N GLN A 38 -3.61 -16.38 12.67
CA GLN A 38 -2.44 -15.52 12.69
C GLN A 38 -2.26 -14.87 14.06
N THR A 39 -1.00 -14.65 14.46
CA THR A 39 -0.66 -13.91 15.68
C THR A 39 -0.02 -12.58 15.28
N SER A 40 -0.55 -11.47 15.79
CA SER A 40 0.13 -10.18 15.62
C SER A 40 1.46 -10.15 16.40
N PRO A 41 2.31 -9.14 16.18
CA PRO A 41 3.50 -8.88 17.00
C PRO A 41 3.12 -8.53 18.44
N ALA A 42 1.91 -8.00 18.61
CA ALA A 42 1.28 -7.83 19.90
C ALA A 42 0.65 -9.13 20.41
N GLY A 43 0.80 -10.29 19.75
CA GLY A 43 0.32 -11.63 20.08
C GLY A 43 -1.20 -11.84 20.10
N THR A 44 -1.97 -10.93 19.48
CA THR A 44 -3.42 -11.07 19.31
C THR A 44 -3.69 -12.15 18.26
N LEU A 45 -4.62 -13.06 18.55
CA LEU A 45 -5.04 -14.12 17.64
C LEU A 45 -6.12 -13.59 16.71
N TYR A 46 -5.86 -13.67 15.41
CA TYR A 46 -6.83 -13.36 14.37
C TYR A 46 -7.26 -14.65 13.70
N VAL A 47 -8.56 -14.81 13.52
CA VAL A 47 -9.09 -15.79 12.58
C VAL A 47 -9.33 -15.06 11.28
N VAL A 48 -8.53 -15.39 10.28
CA VAL A 48 -8.69 -14.88 8.92
C VAL A 48 -9.56 -15.87 8.16
N SER A 49 -10.72 -15.41 7.70
CA SER A 49 -11.55 -16.18 6.80
C SER A 49 -10.90 -16.22 5.41
N LEU A 50 -10.45 -17.40 4.98
CA LEU A 50 -9.82 -17.57 3.66
C LEU A 50 -10.84 -17.54 2.51
N SER A 51 -12.14 -17.59 2.80
CA SER A 51 -13.21 -17.57 1.80
C SER A 51 -13.88 -16.21 1.61
N GLY A 52 -13.47 -15.18 2.37
CA GLY A 52 -14.11 -13.85 2.27
C GLY A 52 -13.33 -12.68 2.85
N GLY A 53 -12.07 -12.85 3.27
CA GLY A 53 -11.20 -11.77 3.77
C GLY A 53 -11.66 -11.13 5.09
N ALA A 54 -12.71 -11.65 5.72
CA ALA A 54 -13.18 -11.19 7.01
C ALA A 54 -12.18 -11.59 8.10
N VAL A 55 -11.70 -10.60 8.85
CA VAL A 55 -10.80 -10.77 9.99
C VAL A 55 -11.65 -10.72 11.27
N TYR A 56 -11.66 -11.81 12.01
CA TYR A 56 -12.33 -11.87 13.31
C TYR A 56 -11.27 -11.86 14.41
N GLU A 57 -11.33 -10.86 15.28
CA GLU A 57 -10.46 -10.79 16.46
C GLU A 57 -10.90 -11.84 17.47
N VAL A 58 -10.00 -12.79 17.76
CA VAL A 58 -10.27 -13.86 18.72
C VAL A 58 -9.54 -13.52 20.01
N PHE A 59 -10.31 -12.91 20.91
CA PHE A 59 -9.97 -12.38 22.23
C PHE A 59 -9.08 -11.13 22.23
N PRO A 60 -9.50 -10.02 22.86
CA PRO A 60 -8.62 -8.89 23.05
C PRO A 60 -7.49 -9.28 24.01
N LYS A 61 -6.29 -8.77 23.73
CA LYS A 61 -5.18 -8.80 24.68
C LYS A 61 -5.48 -7.93 25.88
N SER A 62 -4.77 -8.20 26.98
CA SER A 62 -4.76 -7.30 28.12
C SER A 62 -4.34 -5.89 27.68
N GLN A 63 -5.17 -4.88 27.94
CA GLN A 63 -4.93 -3.50 27.51
C GLN A 63 -4.25 -2.70 28.62
N LEU A 64 -3.08 -2.14 28.33
CA LEU A 64 -2.36 -1.29 29.29
C LEU A 64 -2.87 0.16 29.17
N PHE A 65 -3.27 0.73 30.31
CA PHE A 65 -3.56 2.13 30.47
C PHE A 65 -2.50 2.75 31.37
N VAL A 66 -2.06 3.97 31.05
CA VAL A 66 -1.04 4.70 31.80
C VAL A 66 -1.58 6.06 32.18
N ALA A 67 -1.34 6.45 33.43
CA ALA A 67 -1.56 7.80 33.95
C ALA A 67 -0.22 8.34 34.45
N ASN A 68 0.17 9.53 33.99
CA ASN A 68 1.28 10.28 34.57
C ASN A 68 0.72 11.31 35.55
N LEU A 69 1.18 11.30 36.79
CA LEU A 69 0.61 12.07 37.88
C LEU A 69 1.49 13.27 38.23
N ASP A 70 0.89 14.44 38.37
CA ASP A 70 1.50 15.63 38.96
C ASP A 70 0.45 16.56 39.57
N GLY A 71 0.89 17.57 40.33
CA GLY A 71 -0.02 18.50 41.00
C GLY A 71 -0.74 19.47 40.05
N SER A 72 -0.24 19.67 38.83
CA SER A 72 -0.90 20.57 37.86
C SER A 72 -2.22 20.02 37.35
N GLN A 73 -2.41 18.70 37.45
CA GLN A 73 -3.63 17.99 37.04
C GLN A 73 -4.71 17.95 38.13
N GLU A 74 -4.41 18.35 39.37
CA GLU A 74 -5.42 18.46 40.44
C GLU A 74 -6.48 19.52 40.10
N THR A 75 -7.67 19.37 40.70
CA THR A 75 -8.77 20.34 40.53
C THR A 75 -9.21 20.86 41.91
N PRO A 76 -8.77 22.05 42.35
CA PRO A 76 -7.86 22.97 41.66
C PRO A 76 -6.38 22.50 41.67
N PRO A 77 -5.53 23.01 40.76
CA PRO A 77 -4.12 22.62 40.69
C PRO A 77 -3.34 22.89 41.98
N VAL A 78 -2.43 21.97 42.32
CA VAL A 78 -1.59 22.00 43.51
C VAL A 78 -0.13 22.26 43.14
N ALA A 79 0.50 23.21 43.82
CA ALA A 79 1.93 23.46 43.69
C ALA A 79 2.72 22.45 44.54
N THR A 80 3.27 21.43 43.88
CA THR A 80 4.11 20.39 44.52
C THR A 80 5.22 19.93 43.55
N ASN A 81 6.29 19.36 44.11
CA ASN A 81 7.33 18.67 43.35
C ASN A 81 7.07 17.15 43.24
N ALA A 82 5.96 16.68 43.82
CA ALA A 82 5.54 15.30 43.73
C ALA A 82 5.23 14.90 42.28
N ARG A 83 5.61 13.68 41.92
CA ARG A 83 5.28 13.07 40.61
C ARG A 83 5.05 11.59 40.78
N GLY A 84 4.23 11.01 39.91
CA GLY A 84 4.00 9.58 39.86
C GLY A 84 3.61 9.06 38.48
N THR A 85 3.49 7.74 38.40
CA THR A 85 2.94 7.01 37.28
C THR A 85 2.06 5.90 37.83
N ALA A 86 0.86 5.74 37.28
CA ALA A 86 0.03 4.58 37.51
C ALA A 86 -0.17 3.83 36.20
N THR A 87 -0.24 2.51 36.29
CA THR A 87 -0.60 1.62 35.19
C THR A 87 -1.80 0.79 35.57
N LEU A 88 -2.69 0.55 34.62
CA LEU A 88 -3.82 -0.37 34.77
C LEU A 88 -3.78 -1.32 33.56
N LEU A 89 -3.50 -2.59 33.82
CA LEU A 89 -3.50 -3.65 32.81
C LEU A 89 -4.85 -4.37 32.87
N LEU A 90 -5.78 -3.98 32.00
CA LEU A 90 -7.11 -4.60 31.87
C LEU A 90 -6.93 -6.02 31.34
N ASP A 91 -7.53 -7.02 31.99
CA ASP A 91 -7.43 -8.42 31.59
C ASP A 91 -8.25 -8.71 30.31
N LYS A 92 -7.93 -9.82 29.65
CA LYS A 92 -8.49 -10.23 28.35
C LYS A 92 -10.01 -10.41 28.33
N ASP A 93 -10.60 -10.78 29.46
CA ASP A 93 -12.05 -10.94 29.60
C ASP A 93 -12.75 -9.66 30.03
N GLU A 94 -11.97 -8.59 30.23
CA GLU A 94 -12.40 -7.27 30.67
C GLU A 94 -13.13 -7.27 32.01
N THR A 95 -13.03 -8.36 32.79
CA THR A 95 -13.67 -8.46 34.11
C THR A 95 -12.76 -8.01 35.24
N SER A 96 -11.45 -7.94 35.00
CA SER A 96 -10.48 -7.53 36.01
C SER A 96 -9.33 -6.73 35.44
N ALA A 97 -8.57 -6.02 36.29
CA ALA A 97 -7.35 -5.34 35.90
C ALA A 97 -6.30 -5.39 37.01
N LEU A 98 -5.02 -5.34 36.62
CA LEU A 98 -3.89 -5.18 37.54
C LEU A 98 -3.44 -3.72 37.57
N VAL A 99 -3.49 -3.10 38.74
CA VAL A 99 -3.10 -1.71 38.97
C VAL A 99 -1.73 -1.66 39.63
N SER A 100 -0.84 -0.81 39.13
CA SER A 100 0.41 -0.46 39.79
C SER A 100 0.49 1.06 39.94
N LEU A 101 1.03 1.54 41.06
CA LEU A 101 1.21 2.95 41.34
C LEU A 101 2.61 3.18 41.90
N ARG A 102 3.34 4.11 41.28
CA ARG A 102 4.63 4.59 41.78
C ARG A 102 4.63 6.11 41.83
N PHE A 103 5.02 6.67 42.97
CA PHE A 103 5.20 8.10 43.15
C PHE A 103 6.41 8.39 44.02
N ARG A 104 6.81 9.66 44.02
CA ARG A 104 7.92 10.20 44.80
C ARG A 104 7.67 11.65 45.16
N ASN A 105 8.38 12.12 46.19
CA ASN A 105 8.40 13.52 46.62
C ASN A 105 7.04 14.09 47.05
N LEU A 106 6.15 13.28 47.64
CA LEU A 106 4.98 13.82 48.33
C LEU A 106 5.43 14.74 49.47
N THR A 107 4.68 15.80 49.70
CA THR A 107 4.99 16.85 50.68
C THR A 107 4.77 16.36 52.12
N ALA A 108 3.95 15.33 52.31
CA ALA A 108 3.75 14.64 53.58
C ALA A 108 3.48 13.15 53.35
N ALA A 109 3.29 12.39 54.44
CA ALA A 109 2.90 10.99 54.36
C ALA A 109 1.64 10.81 53.51
N GLU A 110 1.65 9.81 52.63
CA GLU A 110 0.46 9.39 51.90
C GLU A 110 -0.63 9.02 52.91
N THR A 111 -1.82 9.57 52.72
CA THR A 111 -2.99 9.19 53.50
C THR A 111 -3.90 8.26 52.71
N PHE A 112 -3.87 8.38 51.38
CA PHE A 112 -4.96 7.89 50.57
C PHE A 112 -4.67 7.86 49.06
N ALA A 113 -4.96 6.76 48.36
CA ALA A 113 -4.95 6.68 46.89
C ALA A 113 -6.23 5.98 46.37
N LYS A 114 -6.88 6.57 45.35
CA LYS A 114 -8.07 6.01 44.69
C LYS A 114 -8.04 6.21 43.19
N ILE A 115 -8.71 5.31 42.48
CA ILE A 115 -9.17 5.54 41.11
C ILE A 115 -10.57 6.17 41.19
N HIS A 116 -10.76 7.23 40.43
CA HIS A 116 -12.00 7.98 40.32
C HIS A 116 -12.53 7.92 38.89
N GLY A 117 -13.86 7.98 38.75
CA GLY A 117 -14.54 7.98 37.46
C GLY A 117 -16.06 7.94 37.63
N PRO A 118 -16.79 7.99 36.51
CA PRO A 118 -16.35 8.50 35.21
C PRO A 118 -16.27 10.05 35.19
N ALA A 119 -15.15 10.62 34.75
CA ALA A 119 -15.00 12.05 34.50
C ALA A 119 -13.94 12.35 33.42
N ALA A 120 -14.24 13.35 32.57
CA ALA A 120 -13.27 13.89 31.62
C ALA A 120 -12.08 14.57 32.34
N ALA A 121 -10.96 14.71 31.64
CA ALA A 121 -9.77 15.37 32.17
C ALA A 121 -10.09 16.76 32.74
N GLY A 122 -9.59 17.04 33.95
CA GLY A 122 -9.83 18.30 34.66
C GLY A 122 -11.13 18.37 35.48
N GLN A 123 -12.07 17.43 35.31
CA GLN A 123 -13.29 17.32 36.13
C GLN A 123 -13.08 16.38 37.32
N THR A 124 -13.83 16.55 38.41
CA THR A 124 -13.78 15.67 39.59
C THR A 124 -14.88 14.62 39.54
N ALA A 125 -14.61 13.40 39.98
CA ALA A 125 -15.59 12.32 40.10
C ALA A 125 -15.57 11.66 41.48
N SER A 126 -16.63 10.90 41.75
CA SER A 126 -16.67 9.96 42.87
C SER A 126 -15.59 8.88 42.71
N PRO A 127 -15.13 8.26 43.79
CA PRO A 127 -14.20 7.17 43.68
C PRO A 127 -14.85 5.87 43.20
N GLU A 128 -14.14 5.15 42.32
CA GLU A 128 -14.55 3.86 41.77
C GLU A 128 -13.83 2.69 42.46
N PHE A 129 -12.52 2.83 42.72
CA PHE A 129 -11.70 1.77 43.33
C PHE A 129 -10.78 2.30 44.40
N ASP A 130 -10.83 1.68 45.58
CA ASP A 130 -9.87 1.89 46.67
C ASP A 130 -8.55 1.18 46.33
N LEU A 131 -7.44 1.91 46.44
CA LEU A 131 -6.10 1.37 46.23
C LEU A 131 -5.36 1.20 47.58
N PRO A 132 -4.34 0.33 47.64
CA PRO A 132 -3.51 0.19 48.83
C PRO A 132 -2.89 1.53 49.25
N SER A 133 -3.19 1.99 50.46
CA SER A 133 -2.66 3.25 51.03
C SER A 133 -1.37 3.00 51.83
N THR A 134 -0.39 2.37 51.20
CA THR A 134 0.88 1.93 51.84
C THR A 134 2.12 2.40 51.08
N GLY A 135 2.01 3.42 50.24
CA GLY A 135 3.06 3.86 49.33
C GLY A 135 2.95 3.21 47.94
N ASN A 136 4.10 3.04 47.30
CA ASN A 136 4.18 2.41 45.98
C ASN A 136 3.78 0.93 46.04
N PHE A 137 3.00 0.48 45.05
CA PHE A 137 2.58 -0.91 44.92
C PHE A 137 2.56 -1.36 43.46
N SER A 138 2.52 -2.66 43.25
CA SER A 138 2.31 -3.27 41.93
C SER A 138 1.25 -4.37 41.98
N ASP A 139 0.66 -4.64 40.82
CA ASP A 139 -0.21 -5.78 40.55
C ASP A 139 -1.42 -5.93 41.50
N PHE A 140 -1.95 -4.80 41.99
CA PHE A 140 -3.17 -4.79 42.78
C PHE A 140 -4.37 -5.08 41.88
N LYS A 141 -5.06 -6.19 42.13
CA LYS A 141 -6.19 -6.63 41.29
C LYS A 141 -7.47 -5.88 41.65
N ILE A 142 -8.13 -5.33 40.64
CA ILE A 142 -9.50 -4.80 40.71
C ILE A 142 -10.42 -5.61 39.79
N THR A 143 -11.72 -5.60 40.07
CA THR A 143 -12.76 -6.20 39.22
C THR A 143 -13.59 -5.07 38.61
N LEU A 144 -13.86 -5.11 37.31
CA LEU A 144 -14.60 -4.07 36.60
C LEU A 144 -15.95 -4.61 36.10
N THR A 145 -16.96 -3.75 36.15
CA THR A 145 -18.21 -3.96 35.41
C THR A 145 -18.04 -3.58 33.94
N PRO A 146 -18.89 -4.08 33.02
CA PRO A 146 -18.83 -3.69 31.61
C PRO A 146 -18.92 -2.17 31.39
N GLN A 147 -19.69 -1.44 32.22
CA GLN A 147 -19.76 0.01 32.14
C GLN A 147 -18.44 0.67 32.55
N GLN A 148 -17.81 0.22 33.63
CA GLN A 148 -16.51 0.74 34.08
C GLN A 148 -15.39 0.47 33.06
N VAL A 149 -15.46 -0.65 32.33
CA VAL A 149 -14.55 -0.92 31.20
C VAL A 149 -14.75 0.10 30.08
N SER A 150 -16.00 0.36 29.71
CA SER A 150 -16.35 1.36 28.69
C SER A 150 -15.82 2.74 29.10
N ASP A 151 -16.01 3.12 30.36
CA ASP A 151 -15.57 4.40 30.91
C ASP A 151 -14.03 4.51 30.96
N LEU A 152 -13.33 3.43 31.35
CA LEU A 152 -11.87 3.33 31.30
C LEU A 152 -11.33 3.49 29.87
N LYS A 153 -11.92 2.79 28.90
CA LYS A 153 -11.57 2.87 27.48
C LYS A 153 -11.85 4.24 26.87
N ALA A 154 -12.89 4.92 27.36
CA ALA A 154 -13.19 6.31 27.02
C ALA A 154 -12.26 7.32 27.70
N GLY A 155 -11.29 6.87 28.51
CA GLY A 155 -10.33 7.73 29.21
C GLY A 155 -10.98 8.54 30.33
N LEU A 156 -12.07 8.04 30.94
CA LEU A 156 -12.82 8.74 31.98
C LEU A 156 -12.36 8.40 33.41
N PHE A 157 -11.35 7.55 33.56
CA PHE A 157 -10.77 7.24 34.86
C PHE A 157 -9.50 8.05 35.12
N TYR A 158 -9.32 8.46 36.37
CA TYR A 158 -8.07 9.05 36.85
C TYR A 158 -7.69 8.49 38.21
N VAL A 159 -6.40 8.49 38.51
CA VAL A 159 -5.89 8.20 39.85
C VAL A 159 -5.57 9.51 40.57
N ASN A 160 -5.90 9.58 41.85
CA ASN A 160 -5.53 10.70 42.72
C ASN A 160 -4.87 10.15 43.98
N VAL A 161 -3.72 10.74 44.35
CA VAL A 161 -2.94 10.43 45.54
C VAL A 161 -2.97 11.62 46.49
N ARG A 162 -3.40 11.40 47.73
CA ARG A 162 -3.51 12.38 48.79
C ARG A 162 -2.41 12.19 49.82
N SER A 163 -1.94 13.30 50.37
CA SER A 163 -1.04 13.31 51.52
C SER A 163 -1.64 14.09 52.68
N ALA A 164 -1.04 13.98 53.87
CA ALA A 164 -1.51 14.69 55.05
C ALA A 164 -1.51 16.23 54.88
N ALA A 165 -0.66 16.77 53.99
CA ALA A 165 -0.62 18.18 53.64
C ALA A 165 -1.70 18.58 52.62
N PHE A 166 -2.21 17.61 51.83
CA PHE A 166 -3.19 17.83 50.77
C PHE A 166 -4.34 16.82 50.84
N PRO A 167 -5.31 17.03 51.76
CA PRO A 167 -6.41 16.08 52.01
C PRO A 167 -7.39 15.92 50.84
N ALA A 168 -7.34 16.80 49.85
CA ALA A 168 -8.15 16.75 48.64
C ALA A 168 -7.44 16.03 47.47
N GLY A 169 -6.11 15.86 47.53
CA GLY A 169 -5.26 15.40 46.42
C GLY A 169 -3.99 16.22 46.34
N GLU A 170 -2.84 15.56 46.24
CA GLU A 170 -1.54 16.20 45.96
C GLU A 170 -1.12 16.02 44.50
N ILE A 171 -1.32 14.82 43.94
CA ILE A 171 -1.02 14.50 42.54
C ILE A 171 -2.13 13.67 41.90
N ARG A 172 -2.48 14.03 40.67
CA ARG A 172 -3.50 13.37 39.85
C ARG A 172 -2.97 13.03 38.47
N GLY A 173 -3.48 11.94 37.89
CA GLY A 173 -3.20 11.53 36.51
C GLY A 173 -4.39 10.85 35.86
N GLN A 174 -4.78 11.29 34.65
CA GLN A 174 -5.82 10.64 33.86
C GLN A 174 -5.27 9.37 33.20
N PHE A 175 -6.00 8.25 33.26
CA PHE A 175 -5.67 7.06 32.50
C PHE A 175 -5.99 7.27 31.03
N GLY A 176 -4.98 7.08 30.17
CA GLY A 176 -5.15 6.89 28.73
C GLY A 176 -4.62 5.52 28.34
N ALA A 177 -5.15 4.94 27.26
CA ALA A 177 -4.56 3.73 26.70
C ALA A 177 -3.09 4.01 26.36
N ALA A 178 -2.18 3.10 26.73
CA ALA A 178 -0.81 3.16 26.28
C ALA A 178 -0.82 3.07 24.75
N ALA A 179 -0.31 4.11 24.06
CA ALA A 179 -0.19 4.10 22.61
C ALA A 179 0.64 2.89 22.20
N GLN A 180 0.01 1.91 21.54
CA GLN A 180 0.73 0.81 20.92
C GLN A 180 1.43 1.36 19.68
N PRO A 181 2.72 1.06 19.45
CA PRO A 181 3.41 1.54 18.26
C PRO A 181 2.65 1.07 17.02
N SER A 182 2.37 2.00 16.11
CA SER A 182 1.80 1.65 14.82
C SER A 182 2.87 0.90 14.05
N VAL A 183 2.56 -0.30 13.55
CA VAL A 183 3.53 -1.11 12.81
C VAL A 183 2.93 -1.65 11.51
N VAL A 184 3.77 -1.83 10.50
CA VAL A 184 3.36 -2.35 9.18
C VAL A 184 4.25 -3.53 8.78
N GLN A 185 3.63 -4.60 8.29
CA GLN A 185 4.29 -5.84 7.87
C GLN A 185 3.61 -6.48 6.66
N LEU A 186 4.30 -7.38 5.98
CA LEU A 186 3.72 -8.25 4.96
C LEU A 186 2.88 -9.34 5.62
N ASP A 187 1.75 -9.67 5.00
CA ASP A 187 1.02 -10.90 5.26
C ASP A 187 1.67 -12.03 4.44
N VAL A 188 1.95 -13.15 5.10
CA VAL A 188 2.68 -14.27 4.50
C VAL A 188 1.77 -15.44 4.12
N ALA A 189 0.46 -15.21 4.10
CA ALA A 189 -0.49 -16.20 3.62
C ALA A 189 -0.16 -16.57 2.15
N ASP A 190 0.23 -17.84 1.95
CA ASP A 190 0.64 -18.42 0.67
C ASP A 190 1.80 -17.66 -0.02
N PRO A 191 3.06 -17.99 0.26
CA PRO A 191 4.22 -17.37 -0.37
C PRO A 191 4.48 -17.88 -1.79
N SER A 192 3.47 -18.43 -2.46
CA SER A 192 3.57 -18.94 -3.82
C SER A 192 2.43 -18.46 -4.71
N VAL A 193 2.64 -18.57 -6.01
CA VAL A 193 1.63 -18.32 -7.03
C VAL A 193 1.87 -19.27 -8.19
N SER A 194 0.81 -19.81 -8.78
CA SER A 194 0.94 -20.52 -10.06
C SER A 194 1.21 -19.50 -11.16
N GLU A 195 2.11 -19.83 -12.07
CA GLU A 195 2.42 -19.00 -13.25
C GLU A 195 1.17 -18.64 -14.06
N GLY A 196 0.28 -19.62 -14.29
CA GLY A 196 -1.04 -19.44 -14.90
C GLY A 196 -2.10 -18.69 -14.07
N ALA A 197 -1.77 -18.16 -12.88
CA ALA A 197 -2.73 -17.40 -12.08
C ALA A 197 -2.97 -15.98 -12.60
N GLY A 198 -2.09 -15.48 -13.48
CA GLY A 198 -2.12 -14.14 -14.04
C GLY A 198 -1.57 -13.05 -13.10
N SER A 199 -1.90 -13.10 -11.81
CA SER A 199 -1.33 -12.16 -10.83
C SER A 199 -1.25 -12.75 -9.42
N LYS A 200 -0.34 -12.20 -8.60
CA LYS A 200 -0.25 -12.44 -7.16
C LYS A 200 -0.65 -11.18 -6.40
N THR A 201 -1.75 -11.24 -5.67
CA THR A 201 -2.09 -10.20 -4.69
C THR A 201 -1.21 -10.35 -3.44
N VAL A 202 -0.54 -9.27 -3.06
CA VAL A 202 0.29 -9.18 -1.86
C VAL A 202 -0.40 -8.31 -0.83
N ASN A 203 -0.69 -8.87 0.34
CA ASN A 203 -1.35 -8.18 1.43
C ASN A 203 -0.33 -7.55 2.40
N VAL A 204 -0.65 -6.35 2.88
CA VAL A 204 0.14 -5.58 3.86
C VAL A 204 -0.77 -5.21 5.02
N ILE A 205 -0.36 -5.59 6.23
CA ILE A 205 -1.13 -5.42 7.45
C ILE A 205 -0.52 -4.31 8.30
N ARG A 206 -1.38 -3.44 8.82
CA ARG A 206 -1.06 -2.39 9.79
C ARG A 206 -1.69 -2.72 11.14
N LEU A 207 -0.88 -2.73 12.19
CA LEU A 207 -1.23 -3.13 13.55
C LEU A 207 -0.86 -2.01 14.54
N GLY A 208 -1.34 -2.10 15.79
CA GLY A 208 -1.10 -1.09 16.83
C GLY A 208 -2.02 0.12 16.70
N ASP A 209 -1.51 1.34 16.96
CA ASP A 209 -2.31 2.56 16.81
C ASP A 209 -2.58 2.90 15.34
N THR A 210 -3.85 2.82 14.92
CA THR A 210 -4.30 3.15 13.57
C THR A 210 -5.09 4.46 13.51
N SER A 211 -5.16 5.23 14.60
CA SER A 211 -5.98 6.45 14.69
C SER A 211 -5.55 7.59 13.76
N ALA A 212 -4.30 7.57 13.29
CA ALA A 212 -3.76 8.51 12.32
C ALA A 212 -3.46 7.84 10.97
N ALA A 213 -3.41 8.62 9.90
CA ALA A 213 -2.98 8.13 8.59
C ALA A 213 -1.50 7.68 8.62
N ALA A 214 -1.16 6.68 7.80
CA ALA A 214 0.22 6.22 7.60
C ALA A 214 0.40 5.78 6.14
N SER A 215 1.65 5.67 5.69
CA SER A 215 1.97 5.04 4.42
C SER A 215 3.17 4.11 4.55
N VAL A 216 3.34 3.22 3.58
CA VAL A 216 4.53 2.40 3.40
C VAL A 216 4.80 2.24 1.91
N ASP A 217 6.06 2.26 1.52
CA ASP A 217 6.48 1.95 0.15
C ASP A 217 6.68 0.44 0.01
N TYR A 218 6.38 -0.11 -1.16
CA TYR A 218 6.68 -1.50 -1.54
C TYR A 218 7.47 -1.53 -2.84
N ALA A 219 8.29 -2.56 -3.00
CA ALA A 219 8.97 -2.87 -4.26
C ALA A 219 9.22 -4.37 -4.40
N THR A 220 9.09 -4.87 -5.62
CA THR A 220 9.64 -6.17 -6.04
C THR A 220 11.12 -6.03 -6.43
N SER A 221 11.86 -7.13 -6.29
CA SER A 221 13.21 -7.29 -6.82
C SER A 221 13.44 -8.73 -7.26
N ASP A 222 14.24 -8.88 -8.32
CA ASP A 222 14.60 -10.17 -8.90
C ASP A 222 15.26 -11.11 -7.88
N GLY A 223 15.02 -12.41 -8.09
CA GLY A 223 15.69 -13.50 -7.39
C GLY A 223 16.19 -14.50 -8.42
N THR A 224 15.60 -15.70 -8.45
CA THR A 224 15.73 -16.58 -9.62
C THR A 224 14.73 -16.18 -10.71
N ALA A 225 13.57 -15.64 -10.34
CA ALA A 225 12.65 -14.99 -11.26
C ALA A 225 13.11 -13.56 -11.55
N SER A 226 12.91 -13.08 -12.78
CA SER A 226 13.24 -11.74 -13.26
C SER A 226 12.01 -10.95 -13.68
N GLU A 227 12.01 -9.65 -13.37
CA GLU A 227 11.04 -8.70 -13.89
C GLU A 227 11.13 -8.53 -15.41
N ARG A 228 11.98 -9.27 -16.13
CA ARG A 228 12.03 -9.22 -17.60
C ARG A 228 11.24 -10.35 -18.25
N THR A 229 11.15 -11.49 -17.56
CA THR A 229 10.62 -12.74 -18.09
C THR A 229 9.36 -13.15 -17.32
N ASP A 230 9.44 -13.28 -15.99
CA ASP A 230 8.47 -14.12 -15.25
C ASP A 230 7.41 -13.29 -14.49
N TYR A 231 7.70 -12.02 -14.22
CA TYR A 231 6.74 -11.12 -13.58
C TYR A 231 6.89 -9.67 -14.05
N THR A 232 5.89 -8.83 -13.76
CA THR A 232 5.98 -7.38 -13.95
C THR A 232 6.27 -6.67 -12.64
N THR A 233 7.30 -5.82 -12.68
CA THR A 233 7.76 -5.07 -11.51
C THR A 233 6.62 -4.30 -10.85
N ALA A 234 6.45 -4.50 -9.55
CA ALA A 234 5.43 -3.82 -8.75
C ALA A 234 6.13 -2.95 -7.72
N ARG A 235 5.92 -1.64 -7.82
CA ARG A 235 6.51 -0.66 -6.91
C ARG A 235 5.54 0.49 -6.70
N GLY A 236 5.40 0.94 -5.45
CA GLY A 236 4.56 2.09 -5.17
C GLY A 236 4.41 2.34 -3.68
N THR A 237 3.43 3.18 -3.34
CA THR A 237 3.10 3.51 -1.96
C THR A 237 1.67 3.06 -1.62
N LEU A 238 1.54 2.35 -0.50
CA LEU A 238 0.26 2.06 0.14
C LEU A 238 -0.02 3.13 1.18
N ARG A 239 -1.23 3.70 1.16
CA ARG A 239 -1.67 4.76 2.09
C ARG A 239 -2.85 4.25 2.90
N PHE A 240 -2.68 4.19 4.20
CA PHE A 240 -3.69 3.83 5.18
C PHE A 240 -4.33 5.11 5.72
N ALA A 241 -5.63 5.27 5.49
CA ALA A 241 -6.43 6.27 6.19
C ALA A 241 -6.56 5.90 7.70
N PRO A 242 -6.98 6.84 8.56
CA PRO A 242 -7.31 6.53 9.95
C PRO A 242 -8.25 5.33 10.07
N GLY A 243 -7.88 4.36 10.89
CA GLY A 243 -8.61 3.12 11.14
C GLY A 243 -8.36 1.99 10.13
N GLU A 244 -7.71 2.24 8.99
CA GLU A 244 -7.41 1.18 8.01
C GLU A 244 -6.26 0.29 8.49
N THR A 245 -6.50 -1.02 8.52
CA THR A 245 -5.58 -2.05 9.02
C THR A 245 -4.99 -2.94 7.92
N GLN A 246 -5.48 -2.86 6.69
CA GLN A 246 -5.01 -3.69 5.57
C GLN A 246 -5.03 -2.92 4.26
N LYS A 247 -4.02 -3.17 3.43
CA LYS A 247 -3.95 -2.78 2.02
C LYS A 247 -3.34 -3.93 1.21
N SER A 248 -3.48 -3.88 -0.10
CA SER A 248 -2.85 -4.82 -0.99
C SER A 248 -2.39 -4.14 -2.28
N PHE A 249 -1.55 -4.83 -3.02
CA PHE A 249 -1.18 -4.53 -4.40
C PHE A 249 -0.99 -5.83 -5.16
N ASP A 250 -1.11 -5.77 -6.48
CA ASP A 250 -0.93 -6.94 -7.34
C ASP A 250 0.44 -6.91 -8.02
N VAL A 251 1.04 -8.09 -8.15
CA VAL A 251 2.20 -8.36 -9.00
C VAL A 251 1.69 -9.20 -10.17
N LEU A 252 1.82 -8.69 -11.41
CA LEU A 252 1.41 -9.46 -12.58
C LEU A 252 2.44 -10.55 -12.87
N ILE A 253 1.97 -11.74 -13.21
CA ILE A 253 2.80 -12.93 -13.48
C ILE A 253 2.73 -13.25 -14.98
N THR A 254 3.87 -13.49 -15.61
CA THR A 254 3.97 -13.82 -17.02
C THR A 254 3.76 -15.31 -17.22
N ASP A 255 2.52 -15.73 -17.45
CA ASP A 255 2.21 -17.10 -17.91
C ASP A 255 2.69 -17.36 -19.33
N ASP A 256 3.77 -18.13 -19.50
CA ASP A 256 4.36 -18.46 -20.79
C ASP A 256 4.13 -19.92 -21.24
N ASN A 257 5.01 -20.55 -22.03
CA ASN A 257 4.85 -21.95 -22.44
C ASN A 257 6.15 -22.77 -22.35
N LEU A 258 7.10 -22.28 -21.56
CA LEU A 258 8.40 -22.88 -21.32
C LEU A 258 8.33 -23.69 -20.02
N VAL A 259 8.97 -24.86 -20.01
CA VAL A 259 9.07 -25.65 -18.78
C VAL A 259 10.27 -25.19 -17.98
N GLU A 260 10.02 -24.69 -16.79
CA GLU A 260 11.00 -24.02 -15.94
C GLU A 260 10.98 -24.60 -14.51
N PRO A 261 12.10 -24.57 -13.76
CA PRO A 261 12.05 -24.87 -12.34
C PRO A 261 11.20 -23.83 -11.61
N SER A 262 10.79 -24.10 -10.37
CA SER A 262 10.17 -23.04 -9.56
C SER A 262 11.18 -21.91 -9.33
N GLU A 263 10.77 -20.71 -9.66
CA GLU A 263 11.56 -19.49 -9.52
C GLU A 263 10.96 -18.57 -8.45
N GLY A 264 11.71 -17.58 -7.98
CA GLY A 264 11.20 -16.67 -6.97
C GLY A 264 11.78 -15.27 -7.07
N PHE A 265 10.96 -14.30 -6.65
CA PHE A 265 11.30 -12.89 -6.52
C PHE A 265 11.04 -12.43 -5.09
N VAL A 266 11.55 -11.25 -4.72
CA VAL A 266 11.43 -10.72 -3.36
C VAL A 266 10.55 -9.49 -3.34
N VAL A 267 9.65 -9.40 -2.36
CA VAL A 267 8.90 -8.18 -2.02
C VAL A 267 9.51 -7.56 -0.78
N THR A 268 9.69 -6.24 -0.77
CA THR A 268 10.22 -5.48 0.37
C THR A 268 9.38 -4.25 0.67
N LEU A 269 9.12 -4.00 1.97
CA LEU A 269 8.50 -2.78 2.48
C LEU A 269 9.57 -1.80 2.95
N SER A 270 9.36 -0.50 2.71
CA SER A 270 10.28 0.57 3.11
C SER A 270 9.57 1.88 3.43
N ASN A 271 10.31 2.84 4.00
CA ASN A 271 9.86 4.23 4.23
C ASN A 271 8.47 4.38 4.86
N PRO A 272 8.16 3.71 6.00
CA PRO A 272 6.90 3.96 6.67
C PRO A 272 6.81 5.44 7.12
N THR A 273 5.63 6.04 7.01
CA THR A 273 5.39 7.43 7.42
C THR A 273 4.35 7.54 8.53
N GLY A 274 4.24 8.71 9.15
CA GLY A 274 3.40 8.93 10.33
C GLY A 274 4.07 8.37 11.58
N SER A 275 3.27 7.79 12.49
CA SER A 275 3.78 7.06 13.67
C SER A 275 4.11 5.60 13.39
N ALA A 276 4.01 5.16 12.14
CA ALA A 276 4.22 3.76 11.76
C ALA A 276 5.71 3.40 11.62
N THR A 277 6.08 2.20 12.06
CA THR A 277 7.39 1.58 11.80
C THR A 277 7.24 0.23 11.12
N LEU A 278 8.29 -0.26 10.44
CA LEU A 278 8.25 -1.61 9.87
C LEU A 278 8.30 -2.67 10.96
N ASN A 279 7.58 -3.77 10.76
CA ASN A 279 7.67 -4.97 11.57
C ASN A 279 7.94 -6.21 10.70
N SER A 280 8.38 -7.30 11.33
CA SER A 280 8.70 -8.55 10.66
C SER A 280 7.43 -9.36 10.30
N PRO A 281 7.32 -9.90 9.08
CA PRO A 281 8.27 -9.75 7.98
C PRO A 281 8.03 -8.44 7.20
N SER A 282 9.09 -7.67 6.98
CA SER A 282 9.09 -6.52 6.05
C SER A 282 9.70 -6.88 4.70
N SER A 283 10.12 -8.13 4.52
CA SER A 283 10.57 -8.70 3.25
C SER A 283 10.18 -10.19 3.20
N ILE A 284 9.76 -10.66 2.03
CA ILE A 284 9.39 -12.06 1.78
C ILE A 284 9.84 -12.46 0.37
N ALA A 285 10.28 -13.71 0.20
CA ALA A 285 10.44 -14.33 -1.10
C ALA A 285 9.11 -14.98 -1.53
N LEU A 286 8.66 -14.70 -2.74
CA LEU A 286 7.49 -15.30 -3.37
C LEU A 286 7.95 -16.24 -4.48
N ALA A 287 7.42 -17.45 -4.51
CA ALA A 287 7.72 -18.45 -5.53
C ALA A 287 6.66 -18.43 -6.65
N ILE A 288 7.11 -18.48 -7.89
CA ILE A 288 6.31 -18.77 -9.08
C ILE A 288 6.43 -20.28 -9.34
N LEU A 289 5.28 -20.94 -9.43
CA LEU A 289 5.16 -22.37 -9.69
C LEU A 289 4.73 -22.55 -11.14
N ASP A 290 5.67 -23.06 -11.95
CA ASP A 290 5.46 -23.43 -13.34
C ASP A 290 4.22 -24.34 -13.49
N ASN A 291 3.35 -24.01 -14.44
CA ASN A 291 2.15 -24.76 -14.83
C ASN A 291 2.36 -25.57 -16.12
N ASP A 292 3.51 -25.47 -16.77
CA ASP A 292 3.86 -26.18 -17.98
C ASP A 292 4.51 -27.54 -17.71
N THR A 293 4.23 -28.47 -18.62
CA THR A 293 4.73 -29.86 -18.52
C THR A 293 5.35 -30.36 -19.81
N VAL A 294 5.22 -29.60 -20.90
CA VAL A 294 5.70 -29.96 -22.23
C VAL A 294 6.50 -28.78 -22.78
N PRO A 295 7.81 -28.95 -23.04
CA PRO A 295 8.61 -27.87 -23.60
C PRO A 295 8.10 -27.43 -24.98
N SER A 296 7.88 -26.13 -25.14
CA SER A 296 7.63 -25.50 -26.44
C SER A 296 8.93 -25.13 -27.13
N ALA A 297 8.98 -25.30 -28.46
CA ALA A 297 10.07 -24.77 -29.29
C ALA A 297 9.70 -23.41 -29.93
N ALA A 298 8.46 -22.94 -29.74
CA ALA A 298 7.98 -21.67 -30.25
C ALA A 298 8.07 -20.61 -29.15
N ASN A 299 8.52 -19.41 -29.49
CA ASN A 299 8.52 -18.29 -28.57
C ASN A 299 7.05 -17.86 -28.31
N PRO A 300 6.57 -17.84 -27.05
CA PRO A 300 5.23 -17.40 -26.65
C PRO A 300 4.80 -16.09 -27.31
N ILE A 301 5.73 -15.15 -27.54
CA ILE A 301 5.39 -13.85 -28.13
C ILE A 301 4.85 -13.95 -29.56
N ASP A 302 5.07 -15.05 -30.25
CA ASP A 302 4.54 -15.29 -31.60
C ASP A 302 3.04 -15.64 -31.58
N ASP A 303 2.51 -16.09 -30.44
CA ASP A 303 1.07 -16.25 -30.21
C ASP A 303 0.40 -14.87 -30.08
N SER A 304 -0.77 -14.72 -30.71
CA SER A 304 -1.47 -13.43 -30.75
C SER A 304 -2.08 -13.05 -29.42
N GLN A 305 -2.61 -14.02 -28.67
CA GLN A 305 -3.27 -13.75 -27.40
C GLN A 305 -2.22 -13.41 -26.33
N PHE A 306 -1.13 -14.17 -26.28
CA PHE A 306 0.03 -13.85 -25.43
C PHE A 306 0.61 -12.48 -25.79
N PHE A 307 0.84 -12.20 -27.08
CA PHE A 307 1.32 -10.89 -27.54
C PHE A 307 0.45 -9.73 -27.05
N VAL A 308 -0.86 -9.85 -27.18
CA VAL A 308 -1.81 -8.83 -26.70
C VAL A 308 -1.74 -8.70 -25.19
N ARG A 309 -1.75 -9.81 -24.44
CA ARG A 309 -1.66 -9.80 -22.98
C ARG A 309 -0.38 -9.10 -22.50
N GLN A 310 0.75 -9.36 -23.13
CA GLN A 310 2.01 -8.68 -22.79
C GLN A 310 1.97 -7.17 -23.02
N HIS A 311 1.20 -6.69 -24.00
CA HIS A 311 1.03 -5.24 -24.17
C HIS A 311 0.18 -4.61 -23.05
N TYR A 312 -0.80 -5.34 -22.50
CA TYR A 312 -1.52 -4.87 -21.31
C TYR A 312 -0.58 -4.78 -20.10
N HIS A 313 0.35 -5.73 -19.93
CA HIS A 313 1.34 -5.67 -18.85
C HIS A 313 2.34 -4.52 -19.07
N ASP A 314 3.02 -4.50 -20.22
CA ASP A 314 4.13 -3.60 -20.53
C ASP A 314 3.71 -2.13 -20.61
N PHE A 315 2.49 -1.84 -21.10
CA PHE A 315 2.02 -0.46 -21.30
C PHE A 315 0.99 -0.01 -20.29
N LEU A 316 0.13 -0.90 -19.81
CA LEU A 316 -1.02 -0.53 -18.98
C LEU A 316 -0.94 -1.05 -17.54
N ASN A 317 0.05 -1.90 -17.22
CA ASN A 317 0.26 -2.48 -15.90
C ASN A 317 -1.01 -3.12 -15.32
N ARG A 318 -1.71 -3.93 -16.11
CA ARG A 318 -2.86 -4.71 -15.66
C ARG A 318 -3.08 -5.94 -16.53
N GLU A 319 -3.88 -6.88 -16.05
CA GLU A 319 -4.46 -7.92 -16.92
C GLU A 319 -5.48 -7.29 -17.90
N PRO A 320 -5.59 -7.85 -19.12
CA PRO A 320 -6.68 -7.50 -20.01
C PRO A 320 -8.02 -7.98 -19.45
N ASP A 321 -9.07 -7.19 -19.69
CA ASP A 321 -10.42 -7.72 -19.63
C ASP A 321 -10.67 -8.65 -20.83
N ALA A 322 -11.57 -9.63 -20.65
CA ALA A 322 -11.82 -10.66 -21.66
C ALA A 322 -12.23 -10.09 -23.03
N ALA A 323 -13.01 -9.01 -23.05
CA ALA A 323 -13.46 -8.37 -24.28
C ALA A 323 -12.30 -7.66 -25.01
N GLY A 324 -11.48 -6.91 -24.27
CA GLY A 324 -10.27 -6.27 -24.79
C GLY A 324 -9.27 -7.28 -25.35
N LEU A 325 -8.98 -8.36 -24.60
CA LEU A 325 -8.09 -9.43 -25.07
C LEU A 325 -8.58 -10.02 -26.39
N GLN A 326 -9.88 -10.36 -26.45
CA GLN A 326 -10.48 -10.94 -27.65
C GLN A 326 -10.45 -9.97 -28.84
N PHE A 327 -10.80 -8.70 -28.61
CA PHE A 327 -10.82 -7.68 -29.65
C PHE A 327 -9.45 -7.52 -30.32
N TRP A 328 -8.40 -7.28 -29.55
CA TRP A 328 -7.06 -7.07 -30.09
C TRP A 328 -6.46 -8.35 -30.68
N THR A 329 -6.78 -9.52 -30.12
CA THR A 329 -6.36 -10.80 -30.71
C THR A 329 -6.99 -11.00 -32.09
N ASN A 330 -8.30 -10.73 -32.21
CA ASN A 330 -9.02 -10.85 -33.48
C ASN A 330 -8.51 -9.87 -34.55
N GLU A 331 -8.01 -8.70 -34.17
CA GLU A 331 -7.37 -7.78 -35.13
C GLU A 331 -6.19 -8.43 -35.86
N ILE A 332 -5.36 -9.22 -35.15
CA ILE A 332 -4.24 -9.95 -35.73
C ILE A 332 -4.73 -11.19 -36.48
N GLU A 333 -5.63 -11.98 -35.88
CA GLU A 333 -6.14 -13.23 -36.47
C GLU A 333 -7.00 -13.01 -37.72
N SER A 334 -7.56 -11.81 -37.91
CA SER A 334 -8.29 -11.44 -39.13
C SER A 334 -7.47 -11.62 -40.42
N CYS A 335 -6.13 -11.65 -40.32
CA CYS A 335 -5.22 -11.90 -41.43
C CYS A 335 -5.09 -13.38 -41.84
N GLY A 336 -5.59 -14.33 -41.05
CA GLY A 336 -5.34 -15.76 -41.24
C GLY A 336 -3.84 -16.06 -41.35
N ALA A 337 -3.45 -16.90 -42.30
CA ALA A 337 -2.04 -17.29 -42.51
C ALA A 337 -1.16 -16.24 -43.25
N ASN A 338 -1.69 -15.05 -43.59
CA ASN A 338 -0.92 -14.04 -44.33
C ASN A 338 0.10 -13.34 -43.40
N ALA A 339 1.37 -13.76 -43.50
CA ALA A 339 2.46 -13.25 -42.67
C ALA A 339 2.66 -11.72 -42.76
N ALA A 340 2.60 -11.13 -43.96
CA ALA A 340 2.77 -9.69 -44.14
C ALA A 340 1.63 -8.89 -43.50
N CYS A 341 0.39 -9.40 -43.61
CA CYS A 341 -0.76 -8.82 -42.94
C CYS A 341 -0.63 -8.91 -41.41
N ARG A 342 -0.24 -10.07 -40.88
CA ARG A 342 -0.05 -10.27 -39.42
C ARG A 342 1.04 -9.36 -38.88
N GLU A 343 2.16 -9.17 -39.58
CA GLU A 343 3.23 -8.25 -39.18
C GLU A 343 2.69 -6.82 -39.01
N VAL A 344 1.97 -6.29 -40.01
CA VAL A 344 1.39 -4.95 -39.94
C VAL A 344 0.34 -4.85 -38.83
N LYS A 345 -0.53 -5.87 -38.67
CA LYS A 345 -1.52 -5.87 -37.59
C LYS A 345 -0.87 -5.90 -36.21
N ARG A 346 0.19 -6.68 -36.00
CA ARG A 346 0.94 -6.69 -34.73
C ARG A 346 1.52 -5.32 -34.41
N VAL A 347 2.13 -4.65 -35.40
CA VAL A 347 2.62 -3.27 -35.26
C VAL A 347 1.50 -2.29 -34.89
N ASN A 348 0.34 -2.38 -35.55
CA ASN A 348 -0.78 -1.49 -35.28
C ASN A 348 -1.44 -1.73 -33.91
N VAL A 349 -1.64 -3.00 -33.55
CA VAL A 349 -2.17 -3.39 -32.23
C VAL A 349 -1.24 -2.89 -31.14
N SER A 350 0.06 -3.12 -31.31
CA SER A 350 1.11 -2.65 -30.40
C SER A 350 1.07 -1.14 -30.20
N ALA A 351 1.13 -0.37 -31.29
CA ALA A 351 1.04 1.09 -31.24
C ALA A 351 -0.27 1.59 -30.59
N ALA A 352 -1.38 0.87 -30.75
CA ALA A 352 -2.66 1.26 -30.16
C ALA A 352 -2.64 1.32 -28.63
N PHE A 353 -1.78 0.55 -27.95
CA PHE A 353 -1.63 0.65 -26.48
C PHE A 353 -1.02 1.99 -26.07
N PHE A 354 0.03 2.44 -26.76
CA PHE A 354 0.58 3.78 -26.55
C PHE A 354 -0.44 4.89 -26.88
N LEU A 355 -1.18 4.73 -27.98
CA LEU A 355 -2.20 5.69 -28.42
C LEU A 355 -3.45 5.70 -27.54
N SER A 356 -3.62 4.71 -26.67
CA SER A 356 -4.82 4.54 -25.85
C SER A 356 -5.03 5.74 -24.91
N ILE A 357 -6.30 6.02 -24.61
CA ILE A 357 -6.67 7.03 -23.61
C ILE A 357 -5.96 6.74 -22.28
N GLU A 358 -5.88 5.47 -21.90
CA GLU A 358 -5.25 5.03 -20.66
C GLU A 358 -3.78 5.47 -20.63
N PHE A 359 -2.96 5.06 -21.60
CA PHE A 359 -1.53 5.41 -21.64
C PHE A 359 -1.27 6.91 -21.82
N GLN A 360 -2.07 7.60 -22.64
CA GLN A 360 -1.92 9.05 -22.86
C GLN A 360 -2.19 9.87 -21.59
N ASN A 361 -3.02 9.34 -20.69
CA ASN A 361 -3.38 9.98 -19.42
C ASN A 361 -2.59 9.46 -18.20
N THR A 362 -1.82 8.38 -18.35
CA THR A 362 -0.91 7.84 -17.32
C THR A 362 0.55 8.06 -17.74
N GLY A 363 1.10 7.17 -18.57
CA GLY A 363 2.49 7.18 -19.04
C GLY A 363 2.91 8.51 -19.65
N SER A 364 2.13 9.02 -20.60
CA SER A 364 2.51 10.27 -21.26
C SER A 364 2.39 11.48 -20.33
N LEU A 365 1.48 11.45 -19.35
CA LEU A 365 1.40 12.47 -18.31
C LEU A 365 2.63 12.46 -17.40
N VAL A 366 3.06 11.29 -16.91
CA VAL A 366 4.28 11.15 -16.09
C VAL A 366 5.48 11.77 -16.81
N GLN A 367 5.68 11.45 -18.08
CA GLN A 367 6.79 12.00 -18.86
C GLN A 367 6.74 13.53 -18.94
N ARG A 368 5.57 14.11 -19.20
CA ARG A 368 5.38 15.58 -19.22
C ARG A 368 5.66 16.21 -17.86
N LEU A 369 5.25 15.58 -16.75
CA LEU A 369 5.53 16.04 -15.39
C LEU A 369 7.04 16.09 -15.11
N TYR A 370 7.81 15.06 -15.50
CA TYR A 370 9.28 15.09 -15.40
C TYR A 370 9.91 16.20 -16.26
N ARG A 371 9.36 16.42 -17.47
CA ARG A 371 9.86 17.42 -18.40
C ARG A 371 9.64 18.84 -17.89
N GLU A 372 8.43 19.20 -17.46
CA GLU A 372 8.16 20.54 -16.95
C GLU A 372 8.74 20.78 -15.54
N SER A 373 8.87 19.74 -14.71
CA SER A 373 9.42 19.90 -13.36
C SER A 373 10.94 19.95 -13.36
N PHE A 374 11.59 19.11 -14.17
CA PHE A 374 13.02 18.83 -14.05
C PHE A 374 13.81 18.93 -15.37
N ALA A 375 13.17 19.33 -16.48
CA ALA A 375 13.78 19.47 -17.80
C ALA A 375 14.47 18.18 -18.31
N ARG A 376 13.98 17.01 -17.89
CA ARG A 376 14.52 15.70 -18.28
C ARG A 376 13.40 14.68 -18.48
N GLN A 377 13.72 13.56 -19.12
CA GLN A 377 12.84 12.38 -19.15
C GLN A 377 12.95 11.60 -17.82
N PRO A 378 11.91 10.85 -17.43
CA PRO A 378 12.00 9.92 -16.32
C PRO A 378 13.01 8.81 -16.63
N ARG A 379 13.55 8.19 -15.58
CA ARG A 379 14.18 6.87 -15.65
C ARG A 379 13.11 5.77 -15.55
N TYR A 380 13.39 4.57 -16.04
CA TYR A 380 12.47 3.43 -15.99
C TYR A 380 11.91 3.18 -14.58
N ASN A 381 12.79 3.08 -13.58
CA ASN A 381 12.40 2.86 -12.17
C ASN A 381 11.65 4.03 -11.52
N GLU A 382 11.67 5.22 -12.13
CA GLU A 382 10.86 6.37 -11.73
C GLU A 382 9.50 6.35 -12.44
N PHE A 383 9.50 5.97 -13.72
CA PHE A 383 8.32 5.95 -14.57
C PHE A 383 7.28 4.94 -14.08
N ILE A 384 7.69 3.69 -13.82
CA ILE A 384 6.77 2.61 -13.48
C ILE A 384 5.91 2.89 -12.24
N PRO A 385 6.46 3.23 -11.05
CA PRO A 385 5.62 3.50 -9.89
C PRO A 385 4.69 4.71 -10.10
N ASP A 386 5.15 5.72 -10.84
CA ASP A 386 4.38 6.93 -11.11
C ASP A 386 3.19 6.64 -12.04
N THR A 387 3.37 5.79 -13.07
CA THR A 387 2.26 5.39 -13.94
C THR A 387 1.27 4.46 -13.24
N GLN A 388 1.76 3.51 -12.44
CA GLN A 388 0.93 2.62 -11.64
C GLN A 388 0.05 3.40 -10.64
N GLU A 389 0.57 4.47 -10.05
CA GLU A 389 -0.21 5.31 -9.15
C GLU A 389 -1.34 6.06 -9.86
N ILE A 390 -1.08 6.64 -11.04
CA ILE A 390 -2.11 7.35 -11.80
C ILE A 390 -3.16 6.38 -12.39
N GLY A 391 -2.73 5.20 -12.86
CA GLY A 391 -3.59 4.19 -13.46
C GLY A 391 -4.38 3.32 -12.48
N ARG A 392 -4.14 3.46 -11.16
CA ARG A 392 -4.70 2.57 -10.13
C ARG A 392 -6.22 2.47 -10.19
N GLY A 393 -6.74 1.27 -10.44
CA GLY A 393 -8.19 0.99 -10.50
C GLY A 393 -8.90 1.61 -11.71
N VAL A 394 -8.15 2.06 -12.72
CA VAL A 394 -8.71 2.64 -13.95
C VAL A 394 -8.75 1.57 -15.04
N VAL A 395 -9.95 1.30 -15.55
CA VAL A 395 -10.14 0.56 -16.80
C VAL A 395 -11.05 1.40 -17.69
N VAL A 396 -10.49 1.92 -18.78
CA VAL A 396 -11.23 2.83 -19.67
C VAL A 396 -12.48 2.14 -20.22
N GLY A 397 -13.62 2.82 -20.08
CA GLY A 397 -14.93 2.33 -20.50
C GLY A 397 -15.70 1.55 -19.44
N GLN A 398 -15.12 1.30 -18.25
CA GLN A 398 -15.81 0.59 -17.16
C GLN A 398 -16.09 1.51 -15.96
N GLY A 399 -17.23 1.32 -15.30
CA GLY A 399 -17.60 2.05 -14.09
C GLY A 399 -17.52 3.58 -14.24
N ASN A 400 -16.95 4.25 -13.23
CA ASN A 400 -16.73 5.69 -13.19
C ASN A 400 -15.27 6.07 -13.51
N TRP A 401 -14.62 5.34 -14.43
CA TRP A 401 -13.18 5.43 -14.69
C TRP A 401 -12.65 6.86 -14.91
N GLN A 402 -13.42 7.77 -15.54
CA GLN A 402 -12.98 9.16 -15.72
C GLN A 402 -12.80 9.88 -14.38
N GLN A 403 -13.76 9.73 -13.47
CA GLN A 403 -13.70 10.35 -12.14
C GLN A 403 -12.57 9.75 -11.32
N GLN A 404 -12.37 8.44 -11.40
CA GLN A 404 -11.26 7.76 -10.74
C GLN A 404 -9.91 8.24 -11.28
N LEU A 405 -9.76 8.33 -12.61
CA LEU A 405 -8.55 8.82 -13.25
C LEU A 405 -8.25 10.28 -12.89
N ASP A 406 -9.25 11.15 -12.89
CA ASP A 406 -9.10 12.56 -12.50
C ASP A 406 -8.70 12.69 -11.02
N ALA A 407 -9.30 11.88 -10.14
CA ALA A 407 -8.94 11.83 -8.73
C ALA A 407 -7.51 11.31 -8.53
N ASN A 408 -7.11 10.27 -9.25
CA ASN A 408 -5.75 9.72 -9.21
C ASN A 408 -4.73 10.76 -9.67
N LYS A 409 -4.96 11.44 -10.80
CA LYS A 409 -4.09 12.51 -11.31
C LYS A 409 -3.93 13.65 -10.31
N GLN A 410 -5.03 14.11 -9.71
CA GLN A 410 -4.99 15.19 -8.74
C GLN A 410 -4.21 14.79 -7.49
N SER A 411 -4.52 13.60 -6.92
CA SER A 411 -3.80 13.05 -5.77
C SER A 411 -2.30 12.86 -6.06
N PHE A 412 -1.97 12.34 -7.24
CA PHE A 412 -0.59 12.20 -7.69
C PHE A 412 0.11 13.54 -7.81
N ALA A 413 -0.54 14.56 -8.40
CA ALA A 413 0.03 15.90 -8.51
C ALA A 413 0.24 16.56 -7.14
N ASP A 414 -0.66 16.35 -6.19
CA ASP A 414 -0.50 16.81 -4.80
C ASP A 414 0.71 16.15 -4.13
N ALA A 415 0.90 14.83 -4.33
CA ALA A 415 2.09 14.13 -3.85
C ALA A 415 3.37 14.56 -4.59
N TRP A 416 3.28 14.83 -5.89
CA TRP A 416 4.39 15.27 -6.73
C TRP A 416 4.96 16.60 -6.25
N VAL A 417 4.12 17.59 -6.01
CA VAL A 417 4.58 18.90 -5.51
C VAL A 417 5.10 18.83 -4.07
N ALA A 418 4.77 17.77 -3.33
CA ALA A 418 5.31 17.49 -2.01
C ALA A 418 6.67 16.77 -2.02
N ARG A 419 7.13 16.26 -3.18
CA ARG A 419 8.43 15.58 -3.29
C ARG A 419 9.58 16.53 -2.91
N PRO A 420 10.59 16.07 -2.15
CA PRO A 420 11.72 16.92 -1.76
C PRO A 420 12.44 17.59 -2.94
N SER A 421 12.58 16.88 -4.06
CA SER A 421 13.18 17.41 -5.30
C SER A 421 12.35 18.54 -5.91
N PHE A 422 11.03 18.40 -5.94
CA PHE A 422 10.13 19.45 -6.43
C PHE A 422 10.14 20.67 -5.51
N LYS A 423 10.00 20.45 -4.20
CA LYS A 423 10.05 21.53 -3.20
C LYS A 423 11.35 22.32 -3.30
N SER A 424 12.49 21.62 -3.39
CA SER A 424 13.81 22.24 -3.58
C SER A 424 13.88 23.12 -4.84
N ALA A 425 13.25 22.68 -5.94
CA ALA A 425 13.26 23.40 -7.21
C ALA A 425 12.28 24.60 -7.26
N PHE A 426 11.15 24.54 -6.54
CA PHE A 426 10.03 25.46 -6.77
C PHE A 426 9.51 26.21 -5.53
N ASP A 427 9.73 25.75 -4.29
CA ASP A 427 9.09 26.36 -3.09
C ASP A 427 9.56 27.80 -2.83
N SER A 428 10.78 28.16 -3.23
CA SER A 428 11.31 29.52 -3.08
C SER A 428 10.83 30.49 -4.15
N LEU A 429 10.21 29.99 -5.23
CA LEU A 429 9.80 30.81 -6.37
C LEU A 429 8.48 31.53 -6.09
N SER A 430 8.34 32.74 -6.66
CA SER A 430 7.04 33.42 -6.75
C SER A 430 6.07 32.62 -7.63
N ASN A 431 4.77 32.91 -7.59
CA ASN A 431 3.80 32.26 -8.48
C ASN A 431 4.11 32.55 -9.97
N PHE A 432 4.56 33.77 -10.27
CA PHE A 432 4.99 34.13 -11.62
C PHE A 432 6.22 33.32 -12.06
N ASP A 433 7.24 33.23 -11.23
CA ASP A 433 8.47 32.50 -11.56
C ASP A 433 8.22 30.98 -11.62
N PHE A 434 7.33 30.46 -10.77
CA PHE A 434 6.89 29.07 -10.80
C PHE A 434 6.29 28.70 -12.15
N VAL A 435 5.26 29.44 -12.61
CA VAL A 435 4.59 29.16 -13.89
C VAL A 435 5.57 29.32 -15.07
N ASN A 436 6.37 30.39 -15.08
CA ASN A 436 7.36 30.58 -16.15
C ASN A 436 8.41 29.48 -16.16
N ARG A 437 8.82 28.97 -15.00
CA ARG A 437 9.81 27.90 -14.92
C ARG A 437 9.27 26.58 -15.47
N LEU A 438 8.00 26.25 -15.21
CA LEU A 438 7.36 25.07 -15.80
C LEU A 438 7.35 25.14 -17.33
N TYR A 439 6.87 26.25 -17.91
CA TYR A 439 6.88 26.43 -19.37
C TYR A 439 8.28 26.45 -19.96
N ALA A 440 9.25 27.09 -19.29
CA ALA A 440 10.63 27.13 -19.74
C ALA A 440 11.27 25.73 -19.76
N ASN A 441 11.05 24.93 -18.70
CA ASN A 441 11.50 23.54 -18.66
C ASN A 441 10.79 22.66 -19.71
N ALA A 442 9.51 22.92 -19.98
CA ALA A 442 8.73 22.27 -21.05
C ALA A 442 9.18 22.69 -22.46
N GLY A 443 10.02 23.72 -22.60
CA GLY A 443 10.46 24.25 -23.89
C GLY A 443 9.38 25.06 -24.63
N LEU A 444 8.39 25.58 -23.91
CA LEU A 444 7.23 26.27 -24.46
C LEU A 444 7.27 27.77 -24.20
N THR A 445 6.69 28.53 -25.13
CA THR A 445 6.40 29.95 -24.95
C THR A 445 4.89 30.14 -24.95
N PRO A 446 4.23 30.19 -23.78
CA PRO A 446 2.77 30.33 -23.72
C PRO A 446 2.32 31.73 -24.17
N ALA A 447 1.06 31.84 -24.56
CA ALA A 447 0.45 33.15 -24.74
C ALA A 447 0.45 33.92 -23.42
N THR A 448 0.69 35.24 -23.47
CA THR A 448 0.74 36.10 -22.27
C THR A 448 -0.52 35.94 -21.41
N ALA A 449 -1.69 35.92 -22.04
CA ALA A 449 -2.98 35.74 -21.34
C ALA A 449 -3.13 34.38 -20.66
N GLU A 450 -2.59 33.30 -21.24
CA GLU A 450 -2.63 31.94 -20.66
C GLU A 450 -1.80 31.88 -19.38
N ARG A 451 -0.54 32.33 -19.45
CA ARG A 451 0.35 32.40 -18.29
C ARG A 451 -0.25 33.28 -17.19
N ASP A 452 -0.71 34.48 -17.54
CA ASP A 452 -1.22 35.43 -16.55
C ASP A 452 -2.50 34.91 -15.87
N ALA A 453 -3.31 34.11 -16.57
CA ALA A 453 -4.46 33.43 -15.98
C ALA A 453 -4.05 32.38 -14.93
N LEU A 454 -3.01 31.57 -15.20
CA LEU A 454 -2.49 30.60 -14.23
C LEU A 454 -1.86 31.28 -13.01
N VAL A 455 -1.08 32.34 -13.22
CA VAL A 455 -0.50 33.14 -12.13
C VAL A 455 -1.61 33.76 -11.27
N SER A 456 -2.60 34.40 -11.91
CA SER A 456 -3.74 34.98 -11.21
C SER A 456 -4.54 33.95 -10.42
N ALA A 457 -4.67 32.72 -10.93
CA ALA A 457 -5.36 31.64 -10.23
C ALA A 457 -4.61 31.18 -8.97
N LEU A 458 -3.28 31.19 -8.98
CA LEU A 458 -2.45 30.91 -7.80
C LEU A 458 -2.53 32.06 -6.78
N ASP A 459 -2.41 33.31 -7.24
CA ASP A 459 -2.46 34.50 -6.39
C ASP A 459 -3.82 34.63 -5.68
N ASN A 460 -4.91 34.35 -6.40
CA ASN A 460 -6.27 34.35 -5.86
C ASN A 460 -6.64 33.03 -5.16
N LYS A 461 -5.73 32.05 -5.08
CA LYS A 461 -5.93 30.74 -4.45
C LYS A 461 -7.11 29.95 -5.01
N THR A 462 -7.50 30.20 -6.26
CA THR A 462 -8.53 29.40 -6.96
C THR A 462 -7.95 28.11 -7.53
N LYS A 463 -6.62 28.03 -7.67
CA LYS A 463 -5.88 26.81 -8.00
C LYS A 463 -4.69 26.64 -7.06
N THR A 464 -4.35 25.38 -6.80
CA THR A 464 -3.10 24.99 -6.14
C THR A 464 -1.96 24.90 -7.17
N ARG A 465 -0.72 24.82 -6.69
CA ARG A 465 0.44 24.54 -7.57
C ARG A 465 0.33 23.19 -8.26
N SER A 466 -0.21 22.17 -7.59
CA SER A 466 -0.47 20.85 -8.17
C SER A 466 -1.50 20.93 -9.31
N ARG A 467 -2.55 21.74 -9.17
CA ARG A 467 -3.53 21.94 -10.24
C ARG A 467 -2.93 22.67 -11.44
N VAL A 468 -2.11 23.70 -11.19
CA VAL A 468 -1.39 24.41 -12.26
C VAL A 468 -0.40 23.50 -12.97
N LEU A 469 0.30 22.62 -12.24
CA LEU A 469 1.18 21.61 -12.83
C LEU A 469 0.42 20.73 -13.84
N LEU A 470 -0.75 20.20 -13.45
CA LEU A 470 -1.59 19.43 -14.36
C LEU A 470 -2.07 20.25 -15.57
N ASP A 471 -2.46 21.52 -15.36
CA ASP A 471 -2.91 22.37 -16.45
C ASP A 471 -1.80 22.67 -17.48
N VAL A 472 -0.55 22.84 -17.05
CA VAL A 472 0.60 23.01 -17.96
C VAL A 472 0.91 21.69 -18.67
N SER A 473 0.91 20.56 -17.95
CA SER A 473 1.05 19.22 -18.52
C SER A 473 -0.01 18.86 -19.57
N ASP A 474 -1.23 19.41 -19.45
CA ASP A 474 -2.34 19.21 -20.39
C ASP A 474 -2.37 20.24 -21.54
N ASN A 475 -1.42 21.19 -21.58
CA ASN A 475 -1.32 22.17 -22.66
C ASN A 475 -1.17 21.45 -24.02
N THR A 476 -1.98 21.85 -25.00
CA THR A 476 -2.07 21.18 -26.31
C THR A 476 -0.74 21.21 -27.10
N ALA A 477 0.01 22.30 -27.04
CA ALA A 477 1.32 22.36 -27.70
C ALA A 477 2.32 21.44 -26.99
N PHE A 478 2.24 21.34 -25.65
CA PHE A 478 3.11 20.45 -24.89
C PHE A 478 2.86 18.98 -25.22
N THR A 479 1.59 18.58 -25.23
CA THR A 479 1.20 17.20 -25.54
C THR A 479 1.62 16.80 -26.94
N GLN A 480 1.49 17.70 -27.93
CA GLN A 480 1.97 17.47 -29.29
C GLN A 480 3.50 17.39 -29.38
N GLN A 481 4.22 18.30 -28.71
CA GLN A 481 5.68 18.33 -28.72
C GLN A 481 6.30 17.06 -28.12
N GLU A 482 5.76 16.58 -27.00
CA GLU A 482 6.31 15.43 -26.28
C GLU A 482 5.77 14.09 -26.79
N PHE A 483 4.83 14.06 -27.74
CA PHE A 483 4.26 12.82 -28.26
C PHE A 483 5.32 11.87 -28.86
N ASN A 484 6.11 12.33 -29.82
CA ASN A 484 7.15 11.49 -30.45
C ASN A 484 8.28 11.11 -29.47
N PRO A 485 8.85 12.05 -28.67
CA PRO A 485 9.80 11.70 -27.62
C PRO A 485 9.28 10.63 -26.65
N ALA A 486 8.00 10.71 -26.29
CA ALA A 486 7.36 9.77 -25.39
C ALA A 486 7.10 8.41 -26.01
N PHE A 487 6.72 8.39 -27.29
CA PHE A 487 6.51 7.16 -28.03
C PHE A 487 7.82 6.38 -28.12
N VAL A 488 8.92 7.02 -28.53
CA VAL A 488 10.24 6.35 -28.58
C VAL A 488 10.66 5.88 -27.19
N LEU A 489 10.43 6.67 -26.14
CA LEU A 489 10.85 6.28 -24.77
C LEU A 489 10.11 5.04 -24.29
N VAL A 490 8.81 4.92 -24.57
CA VAL A 490 8.04 3.76 -24.12
C VAL A 490 8.45 2.47 -24.85
N GLU A 491 9.03 2.54 -26.04
CA GLU A 491 9.58 1.34 -26.69
C GLU A 491 10.70 0.71 -25.83
N TYR A 492 11.54 1.54 -25.19
CA TYR A 492 12.58 1.06 -24.27
C TYR A 492 12.00 0.60 -22.93
N PHE A 493 11.03 1.32 -22.38
CA PHE A 493 10.44 0.99 -21.09
C PHE A 493 9.53 -0.23 -21.14
N GLY A 494 8.61 -0.27 -22.11
CA GLY A 494 7.65 -1.36 -22.27
C GLY A 494 8.33 -2.63 -22.76
N TYR A 495 9.01 -2.59 -23.92
CA TYR A 495 9.57 -3.81 -24.50
C TYR A 495 10.87 -4.24 -23.83
N LEU A 496 11.81 -3.31 -23.60
CA LEU A 496 13.16 -3.67 -23.17
C LEU A 496 13.36 -3.58 -21.65
N ARG A 497 12.39 -3.01 -20.91
CA ARG A 497 12.42 -2.83 -19.45
C ARG A 497 13.75 -2.25 -18.96
N ARG A 498 14.20 -1.15 -19.60
CA ARG A 498 15.44 -0.42 -19.25
C ARG A 498 15.45 1.02 -19.73
N ASN A 499 16.40 1.82 -19.24
CA ASN A 499 16.64 3.14 -19.84
C ASN A 499 17.32 3.02 -21.22
N PRO A 500 17.11 3.99 -22.13
CA PRO A 500 17.76 3.97 -23.43
C PRO A 500 19.29 4.07 -23.40
N ASP A 501 19.87 4.53 -22.28
CA ASP A 501 21.31 4.64 -22.04
C ASP A 501 21.87 3.51 -21.16
N ASP A 502 21.04 2.56 -20.73
CA ASP A 502 21.47 1.37 -19.98
C ASP A 502 22.01 0.28 -20.93
N PRO A 503 22.90 -0.62 -20.45
CA PRO A 503 23.35 -1.80 -21.19
C PRO A 503 22.19 -2.58 -21.84
N PRO A 504 22.35 -3.08 -23.08
CA PRO A 504 23.60 -3.15 -23.86
C PRO A 504 24.03 -1.83 -24.52
N ASP A 505 23.18 -0.79 -24.49
CA ASP A 505 23.59 0.56 -24.87
C ASP A 505 24.49 1.18 -23.78
N ASN A 506 25.22 2.23 -24.10
CA ASN A 506 26.03 2.97 -23.11
C ASN A 506 25.89 4.49 -23.24
N ASN A 507 24.94 4.92 -24.07
CA ASN A 507 24.63 6.30 -24.37
C ASN A 507 23.24 6.37 -25.05
N ARG A 508 22.78 7.58 -25.37
CA ARG A 508 21.43 7.83 -25.89
C ARG A 508 21.30 7.72 -27.43
N SER A 509 22.34 7.33 -28.16
CA SER A 509 22.33 7.39 -29.63
C SER A 509 21.23 6.54 -30.27
N GLY A 510 20.87 5.40 -29.67
CA GLY A 510 19.76 4.57 -30.15
C GLY A 510 18.41 5.30 -30.07
N TYR A 511 18.15 5.94 -28.92
CA TYR A 511 16.95 6.77 -28.74
C TYR A 511 16.94 7.94 -29.72
N ASP A 512 18.06 8.67 -29.84
CA ASP A 512 18.15 9.84 -30.71
C ASP A 512 17.98 9.46 -32.18
N PHE A 513 18.48 8.29 -32.58
CA PHE A 513 18.25 7.72 -33.92
C PHE A 513 16.76 7.48 -34.17
N TRP A 514 16.06 6.78 -33.27
CA TRP A 514 14.64 6.47 -33.46
C TRP A 514 13.77 7.73 -33.42
N LEU A 515 14.08 8.68 -32.54
CA LEU A 515 13.38 9.97 -32.49
C LEU A 515 13.58 10.76 -33.79
N ALA A 516 14.81 10.84 -34.30
CA ALA A 516 15.08 11.49 -35.57
C ALA A 516 14.33 10.80 -36.73
N LYS A 517 14.33 9.47 -36.78
CA LYS A 517 13.64 8.68 -37.81
C LYS A 517 12.13 8.87 -37.74
N LEU A 518 11.53 8.80 -36.55
CA LEU A 518 10.09 9.01 -36.36
C LEU A 518 9.68 10.43 -36.79
N ASN A 519 10.47 11.44 -36.43
CA ASN A 519 10.23 12.82 -36.85
C ASN A 519 10.36 13.01 -38.37
N GLN A 520 11.32 12.33 -39.02
CA GLN A 520 11.49 12.37 -40.48
C GLN A 520 10.23 11.87 -41.22
N PHE A 521 9.54 10.88 -40.66
CA PHE A 521 8.29 10.35 -41.19
C PHE A 521 7.04 11.03 -40.59
N GLY A 522 7.18 12.19 -39.96
CA GLY A 522 6.05 12.96 -39.44
C GLY A 522 5.25 12.25 -38.34
N GLY A 523 5.88 11.35 -37.57
CA GLY A 523 5.22 10.55 -36.55
C GLY A 523 4.62 9.22 -37.05
N ASP A 524 4.76 8.91 -38.35
CA ASP A 524 4.33 7.62 -38.89
C ASP A 524 5.29 6.50 -38.45
N PHE A 525 4.89 5.77 -37.40
CA PHE A 525 5.65 4.67 -36.82
C PHE A 525 5.76 3.45 -37.74
N ILE A 526 4.86 3.30 -38.72
CA ILE A 526 4.91 2.21 -39.70
C ILE A 526 5.98 2.54 -40.74
N ALA A 527 5.94 3.74 -41.31
CA ALA A 527 6.95 4.20 -42.27
C ALA A 527 8.35 4.33 -41.63
N ALA A 528 8.41 4.70 -40.35
CA ALA A 528 9.65 4.69 -39.59
C ALA A 528 10.13 3.27 -39.21
N GLU A 529 9.29 2.23 -39.38
CA GLU A 529 9.52 0.84 -38.97
C GLU A 529 9.93 0.71 -37.48
N MET A 530 9.58 1.68 -36.64
CA MET A 530 10.08 1.78 -35.27
C MET A 530 9.53 0.64 -34.42
N VAL A 531 8.21 0.59 -34.26
CA VAL A 531 7.54 -0.44 -33.44
C VAL A 531 7.91 -1.84 -33.94
N LYS A 532 7.93 -2.04 -35.28
CA LYS A 532 8.37 -3.30 -35.90
C LYS A 532 9.76 -3.71 -35.41
N ALA A 533 10.71 -2.79 -35.39
CA ALA A 533 12.09 -3.08 -34.98
C ALA A 533 12.19 -3.49 -33.50
N PHE A 534 11.41 -2.88 -32.60
CA PHE A 534 11.42 -3.24 -31.18
C PHE A 534 10.74 -4.59 -30.94
N ILE A 535 9.53 -4.82 -31.47
CA ILE A 535 8.77 -6.06 -31.24
C ILE A 535 9.37 -7.29 -31.92
N SER A 536 10.26 -7.10 -32.90
CA SER A 536 11.02 -8.19 -33.54
C SER A 536 12.45 -8.31 -33.05
N SER A 537 12.89 -7.41 -32.16
CA SER A 537 14.26 -7.40 -31.65
C SER A 537 14.57 -8.67 -30.87
N THR A 538 15.81 -9.13 -30.96
CA THR A 538 16.30 -10.26 -30.16
C THR A 538 16.19 -9.98 -28.66
N GLU A 539 16.36 -8.72 -28.24
CA GLU A 539 16.25 -8.34 -26.83
C GLU A 539 14.82 -8.52 -26.30
N TYR A 540 13.80 -8.05 -27.05
CA TYR A 540 12.41 -8.26 -26.66
C TYR A 540 12.01 -9.73 -26.68
N ARG A 541 12.36 -10.47 -27.74
CA ARG A 541 12.01 -11.89 -27.87
C ARG A 541 12.60 -12.75 -26.75
N LYS A 542 13.82 -12.44 -26.30
CA LYS A 542 14.50 -13.14 -25.19
C LYS A 542 13.81 -13.01 -23.84
N ARG A 543 12.84 -12.11 -23.69
CA ARG A 543 11.98 -12.04 -22.50
C ARG A 543 11.03 -13.24 -22.39
N PHE A 544 10.84 -13.98 -23.46
CA PHE A 544 9.86 -15.07 -23.54
C PHE A 544 10.54 -16.30 -24.18
N GLY A 545 11.78 -16.60 -23.80
CA GLY A 545 12.52 -17.74 -24.37
C GLY A 545 13.45 -17.43 -25.55
N GLN A 546 14.24 -18.43 -25.94
CA GLN A 546 15.41 -18.31 -26.82
C GLN A 546 15.10 -18.31 -28.32
#